data_AF-A0A6P0KMC3-F1
#
_entry.id   AF-A0A6P0KMC3-F1
#
_cell.length_a   1.000
_cell.length_b   1.000
_cell.length_c   1.000
_cell.angle_alpha   90.00
_cell.angle_beta   90.00
_cell.angle_gamma   90.00
#
_symmetry.space_group_name_H-M   'P 1'
#
loop_
_entity.id
_entity.type
_entity.pdbx_description
1 polymer ?
#
loop_
_entity_poly.entity_id
_entity_poly.type
_entity_poly.pdbx_seq_one_letter_code
_entity_poly.pdbx_strand_id
1 'polypeptide(L)' 'MLKPIVAAQGVHLVLVEEIVPGELDDQLRYQIISDLFSGWLKQQIEQIEIVKNLELSTTTSE' A
#
# COMPACT_ATOMS: atom_id res chain seq x y z
N MET A 1 -20.33 -0.25 -23.12
CA MET A 1 -19.98 1.12 -22.64
C MET A 1 -20.26 1.18 -21.16
N LEU A 2 -19.26 1.54 -20.34
CA LEU A 2 -19.46 1.71 -18.90
C LEU A 2 -20.25 3.01 -18.63
N LYS A 3 -20.95 3.03 -17.49
CA LYS A 3 -21.56 4.28 -17.01
C LYS A 3 -20.46 5.33 -16.77
N PRO A 4 -20.78 6.64 -16.89
CA PRO A 4 -19.82 7.69 -16.60
C PRO A 4 -19.17 7.51 -15.22
N ILE A 5 -17.84 7.58 -15.17
CA ILE A 5 -17.04 7.44 -13.95
C ILE A 5 -16.65 8.83 -13.49
N VAL A 6 -17.02 9.18 -12.27
CA VAL A 6 -16.60 10.44 -11.63
C VAL A 6 -15.26 10.21 -10.94
N ALA A 7 -14.26 11.01 -11.26
CA ALA A 7 -12.97 11.02 -10.58
C ALA A 7 -12.55 12.47 -10.28
N ALA A 8 -11.44 12.66 -9.55
CA ALA A 8 -11.07 13.97 -8.99
C ALA A 8 -10.91 15.10 -10.03
N GLN A 9 -10.63 14.76 -11.29
CA GLN A 9 -10.47 15.71 -12.39
C GLN A 9 -11.77 15.99 -13.19
N GLY A 10 -12.89 15.32 -12.88
CA GLY A 10 -14.12 15.36 -13.69
C GLY A 10 -14.71 13.99 -14.05
N VAL A 11 -15.52 13.96 -15.11
CA VAL A 11 -16.30 12.80 -15.56
C VAL A 11 -15.67 12.16 -16.78
N HIS A 12 -15.43 10.85 -16.72
CA HIS A 12 -14.88 10.05 -17.81
C HIS A 12 -15.89 9.05 -18.37
N LEU A 13 -15.91 8.89 -19.69
CA LEU A 13 -16.54 7.76 -20.36
C LEU A 13 -15.46 6.75 -20.75
N VAL A 14 -15.59 5.52 -20.27
CA VAL A 14 -14.65 4.44 -20.57
C VAL A 14 -15.31 3.43 -21.50
N LEU A 15 -14.71 3.26 -22.68
CA LEU A 15 -15.02 2.18 -23.61
C LEU A 15 -14.09 1.01 -23.31
N VAL A 16 -14.65 -0.15 -22.99
CA VAL A 16 -13.88 -1.40 -22.82
C VAL A 16 -13.87 -2.09 -24.18
N GLU A 17 -12.68 -2.24 -24.76
CA GLU A 17 -12.50 -2.93 -26.04
C GLU A 17 -12.50 -4.45 -25.85
N GLU A 18 -11.84 -4.94 -24.78
CA GLU A 18 -11.70 -6.36 -24.48
C GLU A 18 -11.64 -6.59 -22.96
N ILE A 19 -12.11 -7.77 -22.52
CA ILE A 19 -11.93 -8.27 -21.16
C ILE A 19 -11.09 -9.55 -21.24
N VAL A 20 -9.86 -9.48 -20.73
CA VAL A 20 -8.97 -10.64 -20.65
C VAL A 20 -9.22 -11.39 -19.35
N PRO A 21 -9.36 -12.74 -19.36
CA PRO A 21 -9.46 -13.51 -18.12
C PRO A 21 -8.14 -13.40 -17.35
N GLY A 22 -8.23 -12.87 -16.13
CA GLY A 22 -7.10 -12.88 -15.20
C GLY A 22 -6.92 -14.27 -14.58
N GLU A 23 -5.68 -14.72 -14.48
CA GLU A 23 -5.30 -15.89 -13.69
C GLU A 23 -4.56 -15.43 -12.43
N LEU A 24 -4.90 -16.03 -11.30
CA LEU A 24 -4.19 -15.81 -10.04
C LEU A 24 -3.28 -17.01 -9.79
N ASP A 25 -2.14 -17.04 -10.45
CA ASP A 25 -1.11 -18.03 -10.16
C ASP A 25 -0.50 -17.79 -8.78
N ASP A 26 0.23 -18.78 -8.26
CA ASP A 26 0.81 -18.70 -6.93
C ASP A 26 1.80 -17.55 -6.79
N GLN A 27 2.61 -17.26 -7.80
CA GLN A 27 3.59 -16.19 -7.77
C GLN A 27 2.92 -14.82 -7.66
N LEU A 28 1.95 -14.55 -8.52
CA LEU A 28 1.16 -13.32 -8.52
C LEU A 28 0.36 -13.19 -7.23
N ARG A 29 -0.19 -14.30 -6.72
CA ARG A 29 -0.87 -14.34 -5.42
C ARG A 29 0.04 -13.90 -4.28
N TYR A 30 1.25 -14.45 -4.20
CA TYR A 30 2.22 -14.06 -3.18
C TYR A 30 2.64 -12.59 -3.31
N GLN A 31 2.84 -12.11 -4.54
CA GLN A 31 3.19 -10.73 -4.79
C GLN A 31 2.09 -9.77 -4.31
N ILE A 32 0.83 -10.01 -4.70
CA ILE A 32 -0.31 -9.19 -4.27
C ILE A 32 -0.41 -9.15 -2.75
N ILE A 33 -0.28 -10.29 -2.08
CA ILE A 33 -0.33 -10.37 -0.61
C ILE A 33 0.81 -9.57 0.01
N SER A 34 2.04 -9.74 -0.48
CA SER A 34 3.22 -9.05 0.02
C SER A 34 3.08 -7.54 -0.13
N ASP A 35 2.63 -7.05 -1.28
CA ASP A 35 2.51 -5.63 -1.57
C ASP A 35 1.42 -4.96 -0.73
N LEU A 36 0.25 -5.61 -0.63
CA LEU A 36 -0.85 -5.12 0.19
C LEU A 36 -0.50 -5.12 1.68
N PHE A 37 0.12 -6.20 2.16
CA PHE A 37 0.57 -6.30 3.56
C PHE A 37 1.64 -5.26 3.88
N SER A 38 2.62 -5.06 3.00
CA SER A 38 3.69 -4.08 3.18
C SER A 38 3.14 -2.65 3.19
N GLY A 39 2.21 -2.34 2.29
CA GLY A 39 1.53 -1.04 2.25
C GLY A 39 0.72 -0.79 3.52
N TRP A 40 -0.06 -1.77 3.96
CA TRP A 40 -0.81 -1.70 5.22
C TRP A 40 0.13 -1.53 6.42
N LEU A 41 1.21 -2.30 6.51
CA LEU A 41 2.15 -2.24 7.62
C LEU A 41 2.79 -0.85 7.72
N LYS A 42 3.15 -0.25 6.58
CA LYS A 42 3.68 1.12 6.54
C LYS A 42 2.67 2.13 7.10
N GLN A 43 1.40 2.03 6.71
CA GLN A 43 0.34 2.90 7.24
C GLN A 43 0.17 2.74 8.76
N GLN A 44 0.31 1.51 9.27
CA GLN A 44 0.25 1.27 10.72
C GLN A 44 1.46 1.87 11.45
N ILE A 45 2.67 1.77 10.87
CA ILE A 45 3.88 2.37 11.45
C ILE A 45 3.78 3.89 11.48
N GLU A 46 3.26 4.53 10.42
CA GLU A 46 3.07 5.98 10.37
C GLU A 46 2.10 6.51 11.44
N GLN A 47 1.15 5.68 11.89
CA GLN A 47 0.23 6.01 12.98
C GLN A 47 0.87 5.90 14.37
N ILE A 48 2.03 5.24 14.49
CA ILE A 48 2.72 5.06 15.77
C ILE A 48 3.75 6.18 15.92
N GLU A 49 3.59 7.00 16.97
CA GLU A 49 4.64 7.92 17.39
C GLU A 49 5.82 7.12 17.94
N ILE A 50 6.90 6.97 17.16
CA ILE A 50 8.10 6.26 17.61
C ILE A 50 8.83 7.16 18.62
N VAL A 51 8.51 7.00 19.90
CA VAL A 51 9.31 7.58 21.00
C VAL A 51 10.64 6.84 21.07
N LYS A 52 11.64 7.32 20.31
CA LYS A 52 13.03 6.87 20.45
C LYS A 52 13.62 7.47 21.73
N ASN A 53 13.37 6.87 22.89
CA ASN A 53 14.21 7.11 24.06
C ASN A 53 15.50 6.29 23.91
N LEU A 54 16.44 6.84 23.13
CA LEU A 54 17.82 6.37 23.10
C LEU A 54 18.59 7.07 24.23
N GLU A 55 18.37 6.65 25.47
CA GLU A 55 19.31 6.98 26.55
C GLU A 55 20.54 6.09 26.38
N LEU A 56 21.51 6.59 25.62
CA LEU A 56 22.90 6.15 25.72
C LEU A 56 23.40 6.62 27.09
N SER A 57 23.33 5.75 28.09
CA SER A 57 24.06 5.98 29.34
C SER A 57 25.55 6.00 29.01
N THR A 58 26.09 7.19 28.85
CA THR A 58 27.53 7.41 28.81
C THR A 58 28.08 7.02 30.17
N THR A 59 28.78 5.90 30.21
CA THR A 59 29.67 5.49 31.29
C THR A 59 30.48 6.70 31.75
N THR A 60 30.19 7.21 32.95
CA THR A 60 31.11 8.10 33.67
C THR A 60 31.78 7.24 34.72
N SER A 61 32.98 6.78 34.41
CA SER A 61 33.96 6.39 35.41
C SER A 61 34.55 7.67 36.00
N GLU A 62 34.39 7.85 37.31
CA GLU A 62 35.36 8.48 38.22
C GLU A 62 35.03 8.09 39.66
#